data_AF-A0A5C5YYP2-F1
#
_entry.id   AF-A0A5C5YYP2-F1
#
_cell.length_a   1.000
_cell.length_b   1.000
_cell.length_c   1.000
_cell.angle_alpha   90.00
_cell.angle_beta   90.00
_cell.angle_gamma   90.00
#
_symmetry.space_group_name_H-M   'P 1'
#
loop_
_entity.id
_entity.type
_entity.pdbx_description
1 polymer ?
#
loop_
_entity_poly.entity_id
_entity_poly.type
_entity_poly.pdbx_seq_one_letter_code
_entity_poly.pdbx_strand_id
1 'polypeptide(L)' 'MTQKIELVEANDESPICPHCEKELDKVLYKSKGFPLFSGRHTMYFCPHCKKVIGFSQGRMA' A
#
# COMPACT_ATOMS: atom_id res chain seq x y z
N MET A 1 -19.89 10.72 24.60
CA MET A 1 -18.68 11.56 24.55
C MET A 1 -18.01 11.28 23.22
N THR A 2 -18.06 12.21 22.26
CA THR A 2 -17.49 12.01 20.93
C THR A 2 -16.06 12.56 20.95
N GLN A 3 -15.07 11.68 20.86
CA GLN A 3 -13.68 12.12 20.72
C GLN A 3 -13.49 12.69 19.31
N LYS A 4 -12.93 13.89 19.22
CA LYS A 4 -12.61 14.53 17.95
C LYS A 4 -11.22 14.03 17.52
N ILE A 5 -11.14 13.35 16.39
CA ILE A 5 -9.88 12.94 15.77
C ILE A 5 -9.43 14.07 14.85
N GLU A 6 -8.22 14.56 15.05
CA GLU A 6 -7.58 15.52 14.16
C GLU A 6 -6.86 14.77 13.04
N LEU A 7 -7.06 15.22 11.80
CA LEU A 7 -6.38 14.68 10.62
C LEU A 7 -5.17 15.55 10.34
N VAL A 8 -3.99 14.98 10.52
CA VAL A 8 -2.71 15.61 10.16
C VAL A 8 -2.09 14.84 9.00
N GLU A 9 -1.45 15.55 8.08
CA GLU A 9 -0.72 14.95 6.98
C GLU A 9 0.65 14.48 7.46
N ALA A 10 0.89 13.18 7.42
CA ALA A 10 2.16 12.57 7.81
C ALA A 10 3.09 12.48 6.58
N ASN A 11 3.89 13.53 6.35
CA ASN A 11 4.83 13.59 5.23
C ASN A 11 6.17 12.87 5.52
N ASP A 12 6.60 12.85 6.80
CA ASP A 12 7.93 12.38 7.20
C ASP A 12 7.91 11.03 7.94
N GLU A 13 6.73 10.48 8.21
CA GLU A 13 6.60 9.22 8.94
C GLU A 13 6.54 8.03 7.98
N SER A 14 7.50 7.11 8.12
CA SER A 14 7.47 5.84 7.38
C SER A 14 6.36 4.93 7.90
N PRO A 15 5.58 4.27 7.02
CA PRO A 15 4.55 3.36 7.48
C PRO A 15 5.16 2.11 8.13
N ILE A 16 4.48 1.58 9.15
CA ILE A 16 4.86 0.32 9.80
C ILE A 16 4.14 -0.84 9.11
N CYS A 17 4.86 -1.93 8.88
CA CYS A 17 4.27 -3.15 8.35
C CYS A 17 3.30 -3.79 9.37
N PRO A 18 2.01 -4.00 9.04
CA PRO A 18 1.03 -4.57 9.98
C PRO A 18 1.25 -6.05 10.29
N HIS A 19 2.23 -6.69 9.63
CA HIS A 19 2.49 -8.13 9.70
C HIS A 19 3.78 -8.51 10.43
N CYS A 20 4.73 -7.58 10.52
CA CYS A 20 6.02 -7.83 11.14
C CYS A 20 6.53 -6.64 11.94
N GLU A 21 5.73 -5.57 12.04
CA GLU A 21 5.96 -4.39 12.87
C GLU A 21 7.27 -3.64 12.57
N LYS A 22 7.89 -3.93 11.43
CA LYS A 22 9.07 -3.22 10.92
C LYS A 22 8.65 -2.00 10.12
N GLU A 23 9.43 -0.95 10.27
CA GLU A 23 9.35 0.26 9.46
C GLU A 23 9.59 -0.05 7.97
N LEU A 24 8.78 0.54 7.10
CA LEU A 24 8.85 0.35 5.65
C LEU A 24 9.52 1.57 5.00
N ASP A 25 10.82 1.45 4.76
CA ASP A 25 11.61 2.37 3.91
C ASP A 25 11.16 2.33 2.44
N LYS A 26 10.59 1.19 2.03
CA LYS A 26 10.06 0.96 0.69
C LYS A 26 8.99 -0.12 0.68
N VAL A 27 8.19 -0.10 -0.37
CA VAL A 27 7.17 -1.11 -0.64
C VAL A 27 7.47 -1.77 -1.98
N LEU A 28 7.49 -3.11 -1.99
CA LEU A 28 7.65 -3.86 -3.24
C LEU A 28 6.29 -3.99 -3.91
N TYR A 29 6.26 -3.93 -5.24
CA TYR A 29 5.04 -4.12 -6.00
C TYR A 29 5.22 -5.11 -7.15
N LYS A 30 4.12 -5.80 -7.50
CA LYS A 30 3.99 -6.60 -8.72
C LYS A 30 2.69 -6.22 -9.41
N SER A 31 2.79 -5.76 -10.65
CA SER A 31 1.61 -5.52 -11.48
C SER A 31 1.38 -6.69 -12.43
N LYS A 32 0.12 -7.11 -12.58
CA LYS A 32 -0.34 -8.04 -13.62
C LYS A 32 -1.52 -7.39 -14.37
N GLY A 33 -1.52 -7.54 -15.69
CA GLY A 33 -2.54 -6.97 -16.59
C GLY A 33 -1.90 -6.44 -17.87
N PHE A 34 -2.65 -6.52 -18.98
CA PHE A 34 -2.23 -5.90 -20.24
C PHE A 34 -2.73 -4.45 -20.25
N PRO A 35 -1.86 -3.46 -20.53
CA PRO A 35 -2.22 -2.03 -20.42
C PRO A 35 -3.35 -1.57 -21.35
N LEU A 36 -3.89 -2.45 -22.21
CA LEU A 36 -4.87 -2.10 -23.23
C LEU A 36 -6.28 -2.69 -23.01
N PHE A 37 -6.44 -3.75 -22.21
CA PHE A 37 -7.74 -4.45 -22.13
C PHE A 37 -8.19 -4.88 -20.72
N SER A 38 -7.26 -5.00 -19.76
CA SER A 38 -7.58 -5.47 -18.42
C SER A 38 -6.86 -4.59 -17.42
N GLY A 39 -7.62 -3.73 -16.74
CA GLY A 39 -7.13 -2.73 -15.79
C GLY A 39 -5.97 -3.26 -14.92
N ARG A 40 -4.99 -2.40 -14.68
CA ARG A 40 -3.73 -2.81 -14.04
C ARG A 40 -3.97 -3.22 -12.59
N HIS A 41 -3.83 -4.50 -12.27
CA HIS A 41 -3.86 -5.00 -10.91
C HIS A 41 -2.45 -4.95 -10.32
N THR A 42 -2.24 -4.19 -9.26
CA THR A 42 -0.96 -4.08 -8.57
C THR A 42 -1.08 -4.62 -7.15
N MET A 43 -0.22 -5.57 -6.81
CA MET A 43 -0.08 -6.12 -5.47
C MET A 43 1.14 -5.48 -4.82
N TYR A 44 0.98 -4.96 -3.61
CA TYR A 44 2.04 -4.40 -2.78
C TYR A 44 2.39 -5.36 -1.65
N PHE A 45 3.67 -5.54 -1.36
CA PHE A 45 4.14 -6.46 -0.31
C PHE A 45 5.38 -5.93 0.42
N CYS A 46 5.52 -6.34 1.67
CA CYS A 46 6.59 -5.91 2.56
C CYS A 46 7.96 -6.48 2.12
N PRO A 47 9.04 -5.67 2.09
CA PRO A 47 10.38 -6.16 1.76
C PRO A 47 10.94 -7.11 2.84
N HIS A 48 10.55 -6.94 4.10
CA HIS A 48 11.08 -7.70 5.23
C HIS A 48 10.44 -9.08 5.39
N CYS A 49 9.11 -9.14 5.43
CA CYS A 49 8.38 -10.40 5.69
C CYS A 49 7.71 -11.00 4.45
N LYS A 50 7.77 -10.32 3.30
CA LYS A 50 7.16 -10.73 2.02
C LYS A 50 5.64 -10.89 2.03
N LYS A 51 4.95 -10.54 3.13
CA LYS A 51 3.49 -10.55 3.22
C LYS A 51 2.88 -9.39 2.41
N VAL A 52 1.70 -9.63 1.85
CA VAL A 52 0.94 -8.63 1.09
C VAL A 52 0.39 -7.56 2.03
N ILE A 53 0.62 -6.29 1.69
CA ILE A 53 0.16 -5.13 2.46
C ILE A 53 -1.03 -4.42 1.81
N GLY A 54 -1.26 -4.63 0.52
CA GLY A 54 -2.39 -4.03 -0.18
C GLY A 54 -2.46 -4.41 -1.65
N PHE A 55 -3.60 -4.08 -2.25
CA PHE A 55 -3.85 -4.22 -3.68
C PHE A 55 -4.39 -2.90 -4.23
N SER A 56 -3.98 -2.52 -5.43
CA SER A 56 -4.62 -1.48 -6.21
C SER A 56 -5.10 -2.03 -7.54
N GLN A 57 -6.25 -1.55 -7.99
CA GLN A 57 -6.74 -1.79 -9.34
C GLN A 57 -6.82 -0.43 -10.02
N GLY A 58 -6.02 -0.25 -11.07
CA GLY A 58 -6.19 0.88 -11.97
C GLY A 58 -7.50 0.70 -12.73
N ARG A 59 -8.47 1.59 -12.51
CA ARG A 59 -9.64 1.71 -13.37
C ARG A 59 -9.17 2.37 -14.67
N MET A 60 -9.41 1.72 -15.81
CA MET A 60 -9.35 2.38 -17.11
C MET A 60 -10.50 3.39 -17.15
N ALA A 61 -10.18 4.63 -17.50
CA ALA A 61 -11.14 5.64 -17.91
C ALA A 61 -11.62 5.34 -19.34
#